data_AF-A0AA90NJD5-F1
#
_entry.id   AF-A0AA90NJD5-F1
#
_cell.length_a   1.000
_cell.length_b   1.000
_cell.length_c   1.000
_cell.angle_alpha   90.00
_cell.angle_beta   90.00
_cell.angle_gamma   90.00
#
_symmetry.space_group_name_H-M   'P 1'
#
loop_
_entity.id
_entity.type
_entity.pdbx_description
1 polymer ?
#
loop_
_entity_poly.entity_id
_entity_poly.type
_entity_poly.pdbx_seq_one_letter_code
_entity_poly.pdbx_strand_id
1 'polypeptide(L)'
;MGIFDATCGLTGIGLRDSDAVLVPLRRRHDATYLPFALPMYGKHDRAGAISFEPDRNTDLLFSYFRDLADGRITVDRHYAALGVTTESLDGIMELLERNTSVWLRFRESDPKAPPVIAVDGDPLVFVLVARTVWQAIVDAAESAMGSLDGEFDSVFGPDPIATGIYGCSLNELADRVREIAAVHRFMAAHGMAWRPHSEGFAAQGFGWQQWSDDLEHLLQSARQRFEGDPIIEAGLDAHAADIERVREEYEYEPD
;
A
#
# COMPACT_ATOMS: atom_id res chain seq x y z
N MET A 1 11.76 -17.67 5.88
CA MET A 1 10.85 -16.96 4.95
C MET A 1 11.59 -16.75 3.65
N GLY A 2 10.92 -16.88 2.50
CA GLY A 2 11.51 -16.54 1.21
C GLY A 2 11.67 -15.02 1.06
N ILE A 3 12.67 -14.60 0.29
CA ILE A 3 12.81 -13.20 -0.14
C ILE A 3 11.83 -12.98 -1.30
N PHE A 4 10.91 -12.03 -1.12
CA PHE A 4 9.92 -11.62 -2.11
C PHE A 4 10.04 -10.12 -2.31
N ASP A 5 10.41 -9.71 -3.52
CA ASP A 5 10.41 -8.31 -3.89
C ASP A 5 9.01 -7.91 -4.40
N ALA A 6 8.67 -6.63 -4.23
CA ALA A 6 7.43 -6.03 -4.68
C ALA A 6 7.72 -4.93 -5.70
N THR A 7 6.70 -4.55 -6.46
CA THR A 7 6.74 -3.40 -7.37
C THR A 7 5.72 -2.36 -6.95
N CYS A 8 6.03 -1.09 -7.22
CA CYS A 8 5.18 0.04 -6.93
C CYS A 8 3.84 -0.10 -7.66
N GLY A 9 2.73 -0.03 -6.92
CA GLY A 9 1.38 -0.11 -7.48
C GLY A 9 1.01 1.02 -8.43
N LEU A 10 1.66 2.18 -8.33
CA LEU A 10 1.40 3.33 -9.20
C LEU A 10 2.23 3.30 -10.49
N THR A 11 3.50 2.87 -10.42
CA THR A 11 4.43 3.02 -11.55
C THR A 11 5.02 1.70 -12.06
N GLY A 12 4.98 0.64 -11.26
CA GLY A 12 5.55 -0.67 -11.58
C GLY A 12 7.06 -0.80 -11.33
N ILE A 13 7.73 0.22 -10.80
CA ILE A 13 9.16 0.12 -10.44
C ILE A 13 9.40 -0.86 -9.29
N GLY A 14 10.55 -1.52 -9.26
CA GLY A 14 10.94 -2.40 -8.16
C GLY A 14 11.10 -1.64 -6.84
N LEU A 15 10.62 -2.21 -5.73
CA LEU A 15 10.72 -1.59 -4.40
C LEU A 15 11.88 -2.14 -3.57
N ARG A 16 12.69 -3.00 -4.17
CA ARG A 16 13.81 -3.64 -3.49
C ARG A 16 14.72 -2.59 -2.84
N ASP A 17 14.96 -2.77 -1.55
CA ASP A 17 15.83 -1.92 -0.72
C ASP A 17 15.42 -0.43 -0.62
N SER A 18 14.18 -0.09 -1.00
CA SER A 18 13.65 1.28 -0.98
C SER A 18 12.64 1.53 0.15
N ASP A 19 12.47 2.81 0.49
CA ASP A 19 11.33 3.27 1.29
C ASP A 19 10.01 3.17 0.50
N ALA A 20 8.96 2.73 1.18
CA ALA A 20 7.64 2.53 0.60
C ALA A 20 6.51 3.05 1.51
N VAL A 21 5.38 3.30 0.87
CA VAL A 21 4.11 3.65 1.50
C VAL A 21 3.14 2.50 1.29
N LEU A 22 2.68 1.88 2.37
CA LEU A 22 1.64 0.87 2.33
C LEU A 22 0.28 1.53 2.51
N VAL A 23 -0.62 1.27 1.55
CA VAL A 23 -2.01 1.71 1.61
C VAL A 23 -2.90 0.48 1.75
N PRO A 24 -3.55 0.26 2.92
CA PRO A 24 -4.55 -0.78 3.06
C PRO A 24 -5.75 -0.46 2.18
N LEU A 25 -6.20 -1.46 1.42
CA LEU A 25 -7.33 -1.36 0.49
C LEU A 25 -8.43 -2.32 0.92
N ARG A 26 -9.67 -1.89 0.73
CA ARG A 26 -10.86 -2.74 0.84
C ARG A 26 -11.38 -3.03 -0.54
N ARG A 27 -11.59 -4.31 -0.85
CA ARG A 27 -12.21 -4.76 -2.09
C ARG A 27 -13.73 -4.80 -1.92
N ARG A 28 -14.45 -3.97 -2.67
CA ARG A 28 -15.91 -3.91 -2.64
C ARG A 28 -16.54 -5.01 -3.50
N HIS A 29 -17.84 -5.23 -3.33
CA HIS A 29 -18.59 -6.25 -4.07
C HIS A 29 -18.52 -6.11 -5.60
N ASP A 30 -18.40 -4.89 -6.11
CA ASP A 30 -18.25 -4.59 -7.54
C ASP A 30 -16.81 -4.77 -8.06
N ALA A 31 -15.93 -5.37 -7.26
CA ALA A 31 -14.50 -5.57 -7.55
C ALA A 31 -13.65 -4.29 -7.55
N THR A 32 -14.20 -3.14 -7.14
CA THR A 32 -13.40 -1.93 -6.96
C THR A 32 -12.59 -2.00 -5.67
N TYR A 33 -11.44 -1.33 -5.66
CA TYR A 33 -10.61 -1.17 -4.48
C TYR A 33 -10.63 0.29 -4.05
N LEU A 34 -10.85 0.51 -2.76
CA LEU A 34 -10.80 1.83 -2.14
C LEU A 34 -9.89 1.78 -0.92
N PRO A 35 -9.23 2.88 -0.55
CA PRO A 35 -8.48 2.94 0.70
C PRO A 35 -9.36 2.57 1.88
N PHE A 36 -8.87 1.65 2.71
CA PHE A 36 -9.51 1.22 3.95
C PHE A 36 -9.01 2.04 5.15
N ALA A 37 -7.75 2.46 5.10
CA ALA A 37 -7.06 3.17 6.16
C ALA A 37 -6.08 4.19 5.57
N LEU A 38 -5.61 5.12 6.40
CA LEU A 38 -4.56 6.06 6.05
C LEU A 38 -3.22 5.35 5.79
N PRO A 39 -2.34 5.94 4.97
CA PRO A 39 -1.07 5.34 4.59
C PRO A 39 -0.13 5.10 5.79
N MET A 40 0.65 4.03 5.69
CA MET A 40 1.74 3.70 6.61
C MET A 40 3.07 3.78 5.86
N TYR A 41 4.09 4.37 6.49
CA TYR A 41 5.40 4.56 5.88
C TYR A 41 6.40 3.60 6.50
N GLY A 42 7.27 3.02 5.68
CA GLY A 42 8.30 2.12 6.16
C GLY A 42 9.30 1.75 5.08
N LYS A 43 10.27 0.93 5.44
CA LYS A 43 11.21 0.34 4.48
C LYS A 43 10.63 -0.97 3.96
N HIS A 44 10.70 -1.22 2.65
CA HIS A 44 10.26 -2.50 2.09
C HIS A 44 11.08 -3.65 2.72
N ASP A 45 10.38 -4.61 3.33
CA ASP A 45 10.99 -5.65 4.18
C ASP A 45 11.49 -6.89 3.43
N ARG A 46 11.23 -6.95 2.12
CA ARG A 46 11.52 -8.10 1.25
C ARG A 46 10.81 -9.39 1.66
N ALA A 47 9.78 -9.28 2.50
CA ALA A 47 8.77 -10.30 2.75
C ALA A 47 7.44 -9.95 2.06
N GLY A 48 7.42 -8.88 1.26
CA GLY A 48 6.27 -8.42 0.48
C GLY A 48 5.49 -7.29 1.16
N ALA A 49 5.95 -6.73 2.27
CA ALA A 49 5.29 -5.66 3.01
C ALA A 49 6.29 -4.51 3.34
N ILE A 50 6.10 -3.85 4.48
CA ILE A 50 6.99 -2.82 4.99
C ILE A 50 7.34 -3.11 6.45
N SER A 51 8.57 -2.78 6.83
CA SER A 51 8.96 -2.54 8.21
C SER A 51 8.70 -1.07 8.53
N PHE A 52 7.83 -0.81 9.50
CA PHE A 52 7.42 0.54 9.89
C PHE A 52 7.54 0.73 11.39
N GLU A 53 7.68 1.99 11.82
CA GLU A 53 7.64 2.35 13.23
C GLU A 53 6.19 2.66 13.63
N PRO A 54 5.70 2.10 14.76
CA PRO A 54 4.37 2.43 15.27
C PRO A 54 4.20 3.93 15.50
N ASP A 55 3.07 4.44 15.04
CA ASP A 55 2.64 5.83 15.17
C ASP A 55 1.14 5.93 15.50
N ARG A 56 0.66 7.17 15.62
CA ARG A 56 -0.74 7.46 15.94
C ARG A 56 -1.75 6.84 14.96
N ASN A 57 -1.44 6.82 13.66
CA ASN A 57 -2.32 6.19 12.66
C ASN A 57 -2.40 4.67 12.91
N THR A 58 -1.24 4.04 13.11
CA THR A 58 -1.19 2.59 13.35
C THR A 58 -1.86 2.19 14.66
N ASP A 59 -1.78 3.02 15.71
CA ASP A 59 -2.46 2.81 16.99
C ASP A 59 -3.99 2.87 16.84
N LEU A 60 -4.50 3.82 16.05
CA LEU A 60 -5.93 3.97 15.77
C LEU A 60 -6.46 2.79 14.95
N LEU A 61 -5.71 2.38 13.91
CA LEU A 61 -6.05 1.22 13.10
C LEU A 61 -6.08 -0.06 13.96
N PHE A 62 -5.07 -0.27 14.80
CA PHE A 62 -5.02 -1.42 15.70
C PHE A 62 -6.16 -1.40 16.71
N SER A 63 -6.44 -0.23 17.32
CA SER A 63 -7.57 -0.07 18.25
C SER A 63 -8.91 -0.42 17.59
N TYR A 64 -9.12 0.00 16.33
CA TYR A 64 -10.32 -0.35 15.58
C TYR A 64 -10.48 -1.87 15.40
N PHE A 65 -9.42 -2.58 15.04
CA PHE A 65 -9.47 -4.05 14.89
C PHE A 65 -9.73 -4.77 16.21
N ARG A 66 -9.12 -4.30 17.31
CA ARG A 66 -9.34 -4.86 18.65
C ARG A 66 -10.78 -4.64 19.13
N ASP A 67 -11.34 -3.47 18.86
CA ASP A 67 -12.65 -3.08 19.37
C ASP A 67 -13.81 -3.52 18.43
N LEU A 68 -13.47 -4.19 17.32
CA LEU A 68 -14.46 -4.69 16.37
C LEU A 68 -15.26 -5.85 16.99
N ALA A 69 -16.59 -5.78 16.89
CA ALA A 69 -17.45 -6.84 17.40
C ALA A 69 -17.23 -8.19 16.68
N ASP A 70 -17.31 -9.28 17.44
CA ASP A 70 -17.28 -10.64 16.91
C ASP A 70 -18.27 -10.80 15.74
N GLY A 71 -17.79 -11.34 14.62
CA GLY A 71 -18.58 -11.56 13.41
C GLY A 71 -18.54 -10.42 12.39
N ARG A 72 -18.02 -9.23 12.74
CA ARG A 72 -17.69 -8.19 11.74
C ARG A 72 -16.35 -8.43 11.08
N ILE A 73 -15.42 -9.05 11.79
CA ILE A 73 -14.15 -9.51 11.22
C ILE A 73 -14.23 -11.00 10.94
N THR A 74 -13.75 -11.39 9.77
CA THR A 74 -13.52 -12.79 9.41
C THR A 74 -12.04 -12.98 9.15
N VAL A 75 -11.45 -13.95 9.84
CA VAL A 75 -10.09 -14.44 9.59
C VAL A 75 -10.18 -15.90 9.18
N ASP A 76 -9.45 -16.28 8.14
CA ASP A 76 -9.38 -17.67 7.70
C ASP A 76 -8.86 -18.59 8.83
N ARG A 77 -9.53 -19.73 9.00
CA ARG A 77 -9.29 -20.63 10.13
C ARG A 77 -7.91 -21.26 10.11
N HIS A 78 -7.32 -21.45 8.92
CA HIS A 78 -5.97 -21.99 8.80
C HIS A 78 -4.96 -21.02 9.40
N TYR A 79 -5.04 -19.74 9.03
CA TYR A 79 -4.13 -18.70 9.55
C TYR A 79 -4.36 -18.42 11.03
N ALA A 80 -5.61 -18.39 11.48
CA ALA A 80 -5.92 -18.29 12.90
C ALA A 80 -5.31 -19.46 13.72
N ALA A 81 -5.33 -20.68 13.19
CA ALA A 81 -4.72 -21.84 13.83
C ALA A 81 -3.17 -21.80 13.86
N LEU A 82 -2.55 -21.01 12.98
CA LEU A 82 -1.11 -20.73 12.99
C LEU A 82 -0.73 -19.59 13.95
N GLY A 83 -1.70 -19.00 14.65
CA GLY A 83 -1.49 -17.89 15.56
C GLY A 83 -1.42 -16.52 14.86
N VAL A 84 -1.73 -16.45 13.56
CA VAL A 84 -1.83 -15.19 12.83
C VAL A 84 -3.23 -14.62 13.07
N THR A 85 -3.32 -13.61 13.94
CA THR A 85 -4.58 -13.04 14.43
C THR A 85 -4.62 -11.53 14.26
N THR A 86 -5.75 -10.92 14.62
CA THR A 86 -5.91 -9.45 14.66
C THR A 86 -5.60 -8.86 16.03
N GLU A 87 -4.96 -9.62 16.93
CA GLU A 87 -4.60 -9.19 18.28
C GLU A 87 -3.28 -8.40 18.34
N SER A 88 -2.56 -8.31 17.22
CA SER A 88 -1.41 -7.42 17.04
C SER A 88 -1.43 -6.78 15.66
N LEU A 89 -0.74 -5.64 15.52
CA LEU A 89 -0.59 -4.99 14.24
C LEU A 89 0.19 -5.86 13.25
N ASP A 90 1.27 -6.51 13.69
CA ASP A 90 2.03 -7.46 12.86
C ASP A 90 1.14 -8.59 12.32
N GLY A 91 0.24 -9.12 13.16
CA GLY A 91 -0.72 -10.13 12.74
C GLY A 91 -1.72 -9.62 11.70
N ILE A 92 -2.22 -8.38 11.86
CA ILE A 92 -3.05 -7.73 10.85
C ILE A 92 -2.28 -7.57 9.53
N MET A 93 -1.03 -7.12 9.60
CA MET A 93 -0.18 -6.93 8.42
C MET A 93 0.11 -8.25 7.71
N GLU A 94 0.40 -9.32 8.45
CA GLU A 94 0.57 -10.65 7.88
C GLU A 94 -0.73 -11.12 7.20
N LEU A 95 -1.90 -10.92 7.82
CA LEU A 95 -3.18 -11.27 7.19
C LEU A 95 -3.43 -10.50 5.88
N LEU A 96 -3.12 -9.20 5.85
CA LEU A 96 -3.23 -8.39 4.63
C LEU A 96 -2.26 -8.85 3.54
N GLU A 97 -1.03 -9.22 3.91
CA GLU A 97 -0.03 -9.82 3.00
C GLU A 97 -0.57 -11.11 2.40
N ARG A 98 -1.00 -12.05 3.22
CA ARG A 98 -1.56 -13.33 2.76
C ARG A 98 -2.78 -13.13 1.87
N ASN A 99 -3.64 -12.17 2.18
CA ASN A 99 -4.79 -11.90 1.34
C ASN A 99 -4.37 -11.35 -0.04
N THR A 100 -3.35 -10.48 -0.05
CA THR A 100 -2.82 -9.86 -1.27
C THR A 100 -2.02 -10.85 -2.13
N SER A 101 -1.20 -11.71 -1.52
CA SER A 101 -0.28 -12.59 -2.23
C SER A 101 -0.81 -13.99 -2.51
N VAL A 102 -1.64 -14.52 -1.61
CA VAL A 102 -2.13 -15.89 -1.68
C VAL A 102 -3.58 -15.92 -2.14
N TRP A 103 -4.48 -15.25 -1.42
CA TRP A 103 -5.92 -15.34 -1.72
C TRP A 103 -6.29 -14.75 -3.09
N LEU A 104 -5.79 -13.56 -3.44
CA LEU A 104 -6.08 -12.96 -4.75
C LEU A 104 -5.68 -13.88 -5.91
N ARG A 105 -4.54 -14.59 -5.79
CA ARG A 105 -4.10 -15.58 -6.78
C ARG A 105 -4.99 -16.82 -6.79
N PHE A 106 -5.32 -17.38 -5.63
CA PHE A 106 -6.17 -18.57 -5.58
C PHE A 106 -7.57 -18.31 -6.13
N ARG A 107 -8.11 -17.10 -5.91
CA ARG A 107 -9.44 -16.72 -6.39
C ARG A 107 -9.58 -16.78 -7.92
N GLU A 108 -8.49 -16.65 -8.68
CA GLU A 108 -8.51 -16.85 -10.14
C GLU A 108 -8.90 -18.29 -10.50
N SER A 109 -8.45 -19.26 -9.70
CA SER A 109 -8.76 -20.68 -9.87
C SER A 109 -10.04 -21.13 -9.16
N ASP A 110 -10.38 -20.51 -8.03
CA ASP A 110 -11.62 -20.74 -7.29
C ASP A 110 -12.25 -19.41 -6.85
N PRO A 111 -13.19 -18.87 -7.63
CA PRO A 111 -13.86 -17.61 -7.31
C PRO A 111 -14.67 -17.62 -5.99
N LYS A 112 -14.90 -18.80 -5.39
CA LYS A 112 -15.63 -18.97 -4.13
C LYS A 112 -14.70 -19.10 -2.92
N ALA A 113 -13.38 -19.12 -3.12
CA ALA A 113 -12.41 -19.17 -2.03
C ALA A 113 -12.62 -17.99 -1.06
N PRO A 114 -12.83 -18.26 0.25
CA PRO A 114 -13.00 -17.19 1.23
C PRO A 114 -11.71 -16.37 1.37
N PRO A 115 -11.80 -15.06 1.66
CA PRO A 115 -10.64 -14.23 1.93
C PRO A 115 -9.94 -14.65 3.22
N VAL A 116 -8.63 -14.38 3.30
CA VAL A 116 -7.82 -14.59 4.52
C VAL A 116 -8.26 -13.63 5.62
N ILE A 117 -8.57 -12.38 5.26
CA ILE A 117 -9.14 -11.39 6.16
C ILE A 117 -10.21 -10.57 5.43
N ALA A 118 -11.34 -10.34 6.12
CA ALA A 118 -12.39 -9.46 5.66
C ALA A 118 -13.04 -8.71 6.83
N VAL A 119 -13.50 -7.49 6.56
CA VAL A 119 -14.31 -6.69 7.49
C VAL A 119 -15.66 -6.42 6.84
N ASP A 120 -16.73 -6.74 7.54
CA ASP A 120 -18.12 -6.70 7.06
C ASP A 120 -18.33 -7.46 5.74
N GLY A 121 -17.54 -8.53 5.54
CA GLY A 121 -17.57 -9.35 4.32
C GLY A 121 -16.75 -8.82 3.15
N ASP A 122 -16.18 -7.61 3.25
CA ASP A 122 -15.28 -7.06 2.25
C ASP A 122 -13.82 -7.48 2.52
N PRO A 123 -13.14 -8.13 1.56
CA PRO A 123 -11.74 -8.52 1.69
C PRO A 123 -10.82 -7.31 1.84
N LEU A 124 -9.83 -7.42 2.73
CA LEU A 124 -8.79 -6.41 2.92
C LEU A 124 -7.46 -6.85 2.29
N VAL A 125 -6.86 -5.99 1.49
CA VAL A 125 -5.60 -6.20 0.77
C VAL A 125 -4.73 -4.95 0.92
N PHE A 126 -3.56 -4.88 0.30
CA PHE A 126 -2.82 -3.63 0.22
C PHE A 126 -2.15 -3.39 -1.13
N VAL A 127 -1.70 -2.16 -1.29
CA VAL A 127 -0.76 -1.74 -2.32
C VAL A 127 0.43 -1.02 -1.68
N LEU A 128 1.61 -1.19 -2.27
CA LEU A 128 2.84 -0.51 -1.90
C LEU A 128 3.15 0.50 -2.98
N VAL A 129 3.54 1.68 -2.57
CA VAL A 129 3.94 2.76 -3.47
C VAL A 129 5.35 3.18 -3.07
N ALA A 130 6.24 3.37 -4.05
CA ALA A 130 7.56 3.91 -3.77
C ALA A 130 7.41 5.28 -3.09
N ARG A 131 8.13 5.51 -1.98
CA ARG A 131 8.00 6.75 -1.20
C ARG A 131 8.37 7.98 -2.02
N THR A 132 9.36 7.86 -2.90
CA THR A 132 9.77 8.94 -3.81
C THR A 132 8.67 9.34 -4.79
N VAL A 133 7.94 8.37 -5.35
CA VAL A 133 6.79 8.62 -6.24
C VAL A 133 5.63 9.23 -5.45
N TRP A 134 5.35 8.69 -4.26
CA TRP A 134 4.34 9.26 -3.37
C TRP A 134 4.63 10.73 -3.07
N GLN A 135 5.86 11.04 -2.65
CA GLN A 135 6.26 12.39 -2.29
C GLN A 135 6.20 13.35 -3.47
N ALA A 136 6.65 12.94 -4.66
CA ALA A 136 6.58 13.77 -5.85
C ALA A 136 5.14 14.22 -6.17
N ILE A 137 4.17 13.32 -5.99
CA ILE A 137 2.74 13.63 -6.16
C ILE A 137 2.23 14.59 -5.07
N VAL A 138 2.62 14.35 -3.82
CA VAL A 138 2.24 15.20 -2.68
C VAL A 138 2.79 16.61 -2.84
N ASP A 139 4.08 16.76 -3.17
CA ASP A 139 4.75 18.05 -3.37
C ASP A 139 4.11 18.86 -4.49
N ALA A 140 3.72 18.19 -5.59
CA ALA A 140 3.02 18.83 -6.70
C ALA A 140 1.61 19.32 -6.32
N ALA A 141 0.99 18.77 -5.27
CA ALA A 141 -0.36 19.07 -4.84
C ALA A 141 -0.46 20.16 -3.76
N GLU A 142 0.65 20.65 -3.19
CA GLU A 142 0.68 21.61 -2.07
C GLU A 142 -0.16 22.88 -2.33
N SER A 143 -0.34 23.27 -3.59
CA SER A 143 -1.09 24.48 -3.98
C SER A 143 -2.61 24.30 -4.06
N ALA A 144 -3.13 23.06 -4.00
CA ALA A 144 -4.51 22.71 -4.34
C ALA A 144 -5.31 22.08 -3.18
N MET A 145 -4.91 22.34 -1.93
CA MET A 145 -5.52 21.72 -0.76
C MET A 145 -6.87 22.34 -0.39
N GLY A 146 -7.89 21.50 -0.23
CA GLY A 146 -9.21 21.86 0.31
C GLY A 146 -9.27 21.82 1.84
N SER A 147 -10.48 21.88 2.37
CA SER A 147 -10.75 21.65 3.80
C SER A 147 -10.42 20.20 4.19
N LEU A 148 -9.90 19.97 5.40
CA LEU A 148 -9.51 18.64 5.87
C LEU A 148 -10.64 17.60 5.78
N ASP A 149 -11.87 17.95 6.18
CA ASP A 149 -13.02 17.05 6.06
C ASP A 149 -13.33 16.71 4.59
N GLY A 150 -13.25 17.71 3.70
CA GLY A 150 -13.42 17.50 2.26
C GLY A 150 -12.32 16.63 1.63
N GLU A 151 -11.08 16.76 2.10
CA GLU A 151 -9.96 15.89 1.70
C GLU A 151 -10.22 14.44 2.16
N PHE A 152 -10.64 14.26 3.41
CA PHE A 152 -11.01 12.96 3.96
C PHE A 152 -12.17 12.31 3.19
N ASP A 153 -13.26 13.05 2.97
CA ASP A 153 -14.43 12.60 2.23
C ASP A 153 -14.10 12.29 0.77
N SER A 154 -13.13 12.99 0.16
CA SER A 154 -12.73 12.69 -1.22
C SER A 154 -12.08 11.32 -1.38
N VAL A 155 -11.46 10.79 -0.32
CA VAL A 155 -10.75 9.51 -0.34
C VAL A 155 -11.65 8.37 0.15
N PHE A 156 -12.32 8.59 1.28
CA PHE A 156 -13.08 7.54 1.96
C PHE A 156 -14.58 7.61 1.67
N GLY A 157 -15.09 8.74 1.15
CA GLY A 157 -16.52 8.98 0.99
C GLY A 157 -17.26 8.85 2.33
N PRO A 158 -18.55 8.50 2.31
CA PRO A 158 -19.35 8.32 3.53
C PRO A 158 -19.07 6.98 4.24
N ASP A 159 -17.83 6.49 4.22
CA ASP A 159 -17.47 5.19 4.80
C ASP A 159 -17.52 5.24 6.33
N PRO A 160 -18.43 4.48 6.97
CA PRO A 160 -18.54 4.46 8.42
C PRO A 160 -17.30 3.84 9.08
N ILE A 161 -16.53 3.00 8.37
CA ILE A 161 -15.31 2.40 8.91
C ILE A 161 -14.23 3.46 9.06
N ALA A 162 -13.85 4.14 7.98
CA ALA A 162 -12.83 5.19 8.03
C ALA A 162 -13.21 6.29 9.03
N THR A 163 -14.48 6.70 9.04
CA THR A 163 -15.01 7.67 10.00
C THR A 163 -14.89 7.16 11.45
N GLY A 164 -15.15 5.87 11.68
CA GLY A 164 -15.00 5.23 12.98
C GLY A 164 -13.54 5.14 13.45
N ILE A 165 -12.59 4.94 12.54
CA ILE A 165 -11.16 4.89 12.87
C ILE A 165 -10.62 6.30 13.16
N TYR A 166 -10.97 7.29 12.33
CA TYR A 166 -10.25 8.57 12.27
C TYR A 166 -11.06 9.80 12.65
N GLY A 167 -12.39 9.74 12.68
CA GLY A 167 -13.25 10.93 12.76
C GLY A 167 -12.95 11.86 13.93
N CYS A 168 -12.59 11.31 15.09
CA CYS A 168 -12.22 12.10 16.27
C CYS A 168 -10.75 12.55 16.31
N SER A 169 -9.93 12.12 15.34
CA SER A 169 -8.48 12.34 15.30
C SER A 169 -7.99 12.91 13.96
N LEU A 170 -8.89 13.41 13.11
CA LEU A 170 -8.54 13.97 11.80
C LEU A 170 -7.47 15.07 11.89
N ASN A 171 -7.59 15.99 12.85
CA ASN A 171 -6.62 17.07 13.01
C ASN A 171 -5.21 16.57 13.38
N GLU A 172 -5.10 15.48 14.14
CA GLU A 172 -3.82 14.86 14.50
C GLU A 172 -3.16 14.17 13.29
N LEU A 173 -3.98 13.82 12.30
CA LEU A 173 -3.57 13.07 11.09
C LEU A 173 -3.70 13.91 9.82
N ALA A 174 -3.77 15.24 9.95
CA ALA A 174 -4.13 16.13 8.86
C ALA A 174 -3.21 16.01 7.64
N ASP A 175 -1.91 15.85 7.87
CA ASP A 175 -0.93 15.72 6.79
C ASP A 175 -1.13 14.41 6.04
N ARG A 176 -1.31 13.27 6.73
CA ARG A 176 -1.60 11.99 6.08
C ARG A 176 -2.89 12.00 5.27
N VAL A 177 -3.93 12.64 5.79
CA VAL A 177 -5.21 12.79 5.06
C VAL A 177 -4.99 13.56 3.76
N ARG A 178 -4.27 14.68 3.81
CA ARG A 178 -3.95 15.49 2.63
C ARG A 178 -3.08 14.74 1.64
N GLU A 179 -2.10 13.98 2.13
CA GLU A 179 -1.21 13.20 1.27
C GLU A 179 -1.99 12.13 0.49
N ILE A 180 -2.80 11.31 1.15
CA ILE A 180 -3.57 10.29 0.44
C ILE A 180 -4.61 10.91 -0.49
N ALA A 181 -5.17 12.07 -0.14
CA ALA A 181 -6.11 12.79 -0.99
C ALA A 181 -5.44 13.39 -2.23
N ALA A 182 -4.22 13.92 -2.10
CA ALA A 182 -3.40 14.35 -3.23
C ALA A 182 -3.13 13.19 -4.19
N VAL A 183 -2.69 12.04 -3.66
CA VAL A 183 -2.46 10.83 -4.47
C VAL A 183 -3.75 10.33 -5.11
N HIS A 184 -4.85 10.30 -4.37
CA HIS A 184 -6.14 9.88 -4.91
C HIS A 184 -6.62 10.77 -6.06
N ARG A 185 -6.51 12.10 -5.93
CA ARG A 185 -6.83 13.05 -7.01
C ARG A 185 -5.91 12.88 -8.21
N PHE A 186 -4.61 12.74 -7.96
CA PHE A 186 -3.63 12.51 -9.02
C PHE A 186 -3.99 11.25 -9.81
N MET A 187 -4.31 10.16 -9.12
CA MET A 187 -4.74 8.91 -9.78
C MET A 187 -6.00 9.12 -10.61
N ALA A 188 -7.01 9.79 -10.07
CA ALA A 188 -8.25 10.08 -10.79
C ALA A 188 -8.01 10.93 -12.05
N ALA A 189 -7.15 11.95 -11.96
CA ALA A 189 -6.78 12.81 -13.09
C ALA A 189 -6.08 12.04 -14.23
N HIS A 190 -5.38 10.97 -13.89
CA HIS A 190 -4.70 10.08 -14.84
C HIS A 190 -5.55 8.87 -15.27
N GLY A 191 -6.84 8.83 -14.89
CA GLY A 191 -7.72 7.69 -15.18
C GLY A 191 -7.27 6.39 -14.51
N MET A 192 -6.46 6.48 -13.46
CA MET A 192 -5.98 5.35 -12.67
C MET A 192 -6.95 5.04 -11.52
N ALA A 193 -6.89 3.80 -11.05
CA ALA A 193 -7.66 3.33 -9.90
C ALA A 193 -6.74 2.55 -8.96
N TRP A 194 -7.08 2.53 -7.68
CA TRP A 194 -6.40 1.67 -6.71
C TRP A 194 -6.48 0.21 -7.14
N ARG A 195 -5.34 -0.48 -7.07
CA ARG A 195 -5.21 -1.90 -7.41
C ARG A 195 -4.23 -2.56 -6.46
N PRO A 196 -4.48 -3.81 -6.04
CA PRO A 196 -3.51 -4.59 -5.27
C PRO A 196 -2.35 -5.06 -6.17
N HIS A 197 -1.30 -5.61 -5.57
CA HIS A 197 -0.13 -6.08 -6.31
C HIS A 197 -0.37 -7.26 -7.25
N SER A 198 -1.47 -7.98 -7.10
CA SER A 198 -1.85 -9.00 -8.08
C SER A 198 -2.44 -8.42 -9.37
N GLU A 199 -2.66 -7.11 -9.42
CA GLU A 199 -3.30 -6.41 -10.53
C GLU A 199 -2.52 -5.15 -10.95
N GLY A 200 -2.84 -4.60 -12.12
CA GLY A 200 -2.24 -3.34 -12.58
C GLY A 200 -0.74 -3.44 -12.86
N PHE A 201 -0.01 -2.35 -12.62
CA PHE A 201 1.43 -2.29 -12.90
C PHE A 201 2.24 -3.18 -11.96
N ALA A 202 1.79 -3.33 -10.71
CA ALA A 202 2.48 -4.12 -9.71
C ALA A 202 2.40 -5.65 -9.95
N ALA A 203 1.47 -6.11 -10.79
CA ALA A 203 1.38 -7.53 -11.16
C ALA A 203 2.68 -8.03 -11.81
N GLN A 204 3.40 -7.15 -12.51
CA GLN A 204 4.73 -7.45 -13.03
C GLN A 204 5.73 -7.31 -11.89
N GLY A 205 6.23 -8.45 -11.39
CA GLY A 205 7.34 -8.48 -10.42
C GLY A 205 6.96 -8.75 -8.96
N PHE A 206 5.68 -8.84 -8.60
CA PHE A 206 5.29 -9.19 -7.24
C PHE A 206 5.47 -10.68 -6.93
N GLY A 207 6.18 -10.99 -5.84
CA GLY A 207 6.30 -12.36 -5.31
C GLY A 207 7.42 -13.19 -5.94
N TRP A 208 8.40 -12.54 -6.57
CA TRP A 208 9.64 -13.15 -7.07
C TRP A 208 10.82 -12.29 -6.61
N GLN A 209 12.03 -12.82 -6.71
CA GLN A 209 13.24 -12.03 -6.44
C GLN A 209 13.57 -11.18 -7.66
N GLN A 210 13.86 -9.90 -7.44
CA GLN A 210 14.23 -8.95 -8.49
C GLN A 210 15.74 -8.70 -8.43
N TRP A 211 16.44 -8.99 -9.52
CA TRP A 211 17.87 -8.76 -9.66
C TRP A 211 18.13 -7.38 -10.29
N SER A 212 19.38 -6.94 -10.33
CA SER A 212 19.73 -5.59 -10.81
C SER A 212 19.18 -5.31 -12.22
N ASP A 213 19.30 -6.27 -13.14
CA ASP A 213 18.79 -6.16 -14.50
C ASP A 213 17.25 -6.03 -14.53
N ASP A 214 16.54 -6.69 -13.60
CA ASP A 214 15.09 -6.57 -13.47
C ASP A 214 14.70 -5.17 -12.99
N LEU A 215 15.42 -4.64 -11.99
CA LEU A 215 15.17 -3.30 -11.45
C LEU A 215 15.37 -2.23 -12.54
N GLU A 216 16.45 -2.34 -13.32
CA GLU A 216 16.71 -1.44 -14.44
C GLU A 216 15.61 -1.55 -15.51
N HIS A 217 15.20 -2.77 -15.87
CA HIS A 217 14.14 -3.00 -16.83
C HIS A 217 12.79 -2.41 -16.38
N LEU A 218 12.42 -2.59 -15.11
CA LEU A 218 11.19 -2.05 -14.52
C LEU A 218 11.22 -0.52 -14.50
N LEU A 219 12.36 0.10 -14.15
CA LEU A 219 12.53 1.55 -14.16
C LEU A 219 12.42 2.12 -15.58
N GLN A 220 13.08 1.51 -16.57
CA GLN A 220 12.98 1.92 -17.97
C GLN A 220 11.55 1.78 -18.50
N SER A 221 10.87 0.69 -18.16
CA SER A 221 9.47 0.46 -18.53
C SER A 221 8.53 1.50 -17.92
N ALA A 222 8.77 1.91 -16.66
CA ALA A 222 8.02 2.98 -16.02
C ALA A 222 8.27 4.33 -16.72
N ARG A 223 9.53 4.68 -17.03
CA ARG A 223 9.86 5.92 -17.76
C ARG A 223 9.19 6.01 -19.12
N GLN A 224 9.19 4.92 -19.90
CA GLN A 224 8.50 4.88 -21.19
C GLN A 224 6.98 5.04 -21.04
N ARG A 225 6.40 4.45 -19.99
CA ARG A 225 4.96 4.50 -19.75
C ARG A 225 4.46 5.88 -19.34
N PHE A 226 5.25 6.60 -18.55
CA PHE A 226 4.92 7.91 -18.00
C PHE A 226 5.68 9.05 -18.69
N GLU A 227 6.14 8.82 -19.93
CA GLU A 227 6.83 9.84 -20.73
C GLU A 227 5.96 11.08 -20.87
N GLY A 228 6.50 12.23 -20.44
CA GLY A 228 5.81 13.52 -20.48
C GLY A 228 4.92 13.83 -19.27
N ASP A 229 4.91 12.98 -18.24
CA ASP A 229 4.35 13.30 -16.92
C ASP A 229 5.48 13.77 -15.98
N PRO A 230 5.65 15.10 -15.80
CA PRO A 230 6.79 15.62 -15.03
C PRO A 230 6.74 15.26 -13.55
N ILE A 231 5.56 14.95 -13.00
CA ILE A 231 5.41 14.59 -11.58
C ILE A 231 5.93 13.17 -11.37
N ILE A 232 5.53 12.23 -12.23
CA ILE A 232 6.01 10.85 -12.15
C ILE A 232 7.48 10.78 -12.52
N GLU A 233 7.93 11.47 -13.57
CA GLU A 233 9.35 11.52 -13.95
C GLU A 233 10.24 11.97 -12.78
N ALA A 234 9.84 13.03 -12.06
CA ALA A 234 10.55 13.47 -10.86
C ALA A 234 10.61 12.39 -9.77
N GLY A 235 9.52 11.68 -9.52
CA GLY A 235 9.48 10.57 -8.57
C GLY A 235 10.34 9.37 -8.99
N LEU A 236 10.40 9.05 -10.28
CA LEU A 236 11.22 7.99 -10.85
C LEU A 236 12.73 8.33 -10.77
N ASP A 237 13.09 9.58 -11.04
CA ASP A 237 14.48 10.03 -10.95
C ASP A 237 14.97 10.04 -9.49
N ALA A 238 14.14 10.50 -8.56
CA ALA A 238 14.43 10.41 -7.13
C ALA A 238 14.58 8.95 -6.67
N HIS A 239 13.75 8.04 -7.18
CA HIS A 239 13.85 6.62 -6.86
C HIS A 239 15.17 6.01 -7.35
N ALA A 240 15.56 6.32 -8.59
CA ALA A 240 16.81 5.83 -9.17
C ALA A 240 18.04 6.30 -8.36
N ALA A 241 18.03 7.55 -7.92
CA ALA A 241 19.10 8.10 -7.08
C ALA A 241 19.16 7.42 -5.70
N ASP A 242 18.00 7.13 -5.09
CA ASP A 242 17.95 6.46 -3.79
C ASP A 242 18.48 5.03 -3.85
N ILE A 243 18.10 4.26 -4.88
CA ILE A 243 18.63 2.90 -5.09
C ILE A 243 20.15 2.93 -5.26
N GLU A 244 20.69 3.86 -6.06
CA GLU A 244 22.13 3.91 -6.29
C GLU A 244 22.89 4.27 -5.01
N ARG A 245 22.39 5.23 -4.21
CA ARG A 245 22.94 5.55 -2.89
C ARG A 245 22.99 4.33 -1.98
N VAL A 246 21.89 3.57 -1.90
CA VAL A 246 21.81 2.36 -1.08
C VAL A 246 22.80 1.29 -1.56
N ARG A 247 22.98 1.13 -2.87
CA ARG A 247 23.97 0.20 -3.43
C ARG A 247 25.41 0.59 -3.08
N GLU A 248 25.74 1.87 -3.21
CA GLU A 248 27.07 2.39 -2.84
C GLU A 248 27.37 2.19 -1.35
N GLU A 249 26.38 2.36 -0.47
CA GLU A 249 26.51 2.12 0.97
C GLU A 249 26.82 0.65 1.29
N TYR A 250 26.18 -0.30 0.60
CA TYR A 250 26.42 -1.74 0.79
C TYR A 250 27.74 -2.24 0.16
N GLU A 251 28.25 -1.58 -0.89
CA GLU A 251 29.57 -1.90 -1.46
C GLU A 251 30.73 -1.38 -0.58
N TYR A 252 30.45 -0.49 0.38
CA TYR A 252 31.46 0.15 1.24
C TYR A 252 31.50 -0.36 2.70
N GLU A 253 30.67 -1.33 3.10
CA GLU A 253 30.85 -2.04 4.38
C GLU A 253 31.95 -3.11 4.21
N PRO A 254 33.17 -2.92 4.76
CA PRO A 254 34.20 -3.95 4.71
C PRO A 254 33.88 -5.05 5.74
N ASP A 255 33.99 -6.31 5.32
CA ASP A 255 33.96 -7.51 6.17
C ASP A 255 34.82 -7.39 7.44
#